data_AF-C4RQG2-F1
#
_entry.id   AF-C4RQG2-F1
#
_cell.length_a   1.000
_cell.length_b   1.000
_cell.length_c   1.000
_cell.angle_alpha   90.00
_cell.angle_beta   90.00
_cell.angle_gamma   90.00
#
_symmetry.space_group_name_H-M   'P 1'
#
loop_
_entity.id
_entity.type
_entity.pdbx_description
1 polymer ?
#
loop_
_entity_poly.entity_id
_entity_poly.type
_entity_poly.pdbx_seq_one_letter_code
_entity_poly.pdbx_strand_id
1 'polypeptide(L)' 'MPAQTYRLRVYDGAYEVLHKRRYVVTLDLEYPGLDGVLSQHLQQLTREALAANEPMDSPRLEVCDPRTGTVLLDWSGA' A
#
# COMPACT_ATOMS: atom_id res chain seq x y z
N MET A 1 -18.95 -4.55 3.68
CA MET A 1 -17.80 -4.50 4.58
C MET A 1 -17.59 -3.04 4.94
N PRO A 2 -17.80 -2.65 6.21
CA PRO A 2 -17.53 -1.28 6.62
C PRO A 2 -16.05 -0.95 6.46
N ALA A 3 -15.74 0.34 6.27
CA ALA A 3 -14.38 0.85 6.25
C ALA A 3 -13.59 0.27 7.45
N GLN A 4 -12.50 -0.43 7.14
CA GLN A 4 -11.70 -1.15 8.12
C GLN A 4 -10.26 -0.68 8.04
N THR A 5 -9.56 -0.80 9.16
CA THR A 5 -8.16 -0.41 9.25
C THR A 5 -7.29 -1.49 8.63
N TYR A 6 -6.49 -1.10 7.65
CA TYR A 6 -5.53 -1.94 6.97
C TYR A 6 -4.13 -1.37 7.06
N ARG A 7 -3.14 -2.26 7.00
CA ARG A 7 -1.74 -1.89 6.88
C ARG A 7 -1.38 -1.89 5.40
N LEU A 8 -0.88 -0.77 4.89
CA LEU A 8 -0.28 -0.72 3.56
C LEU A 8 1.20 -1.04 3.65
N ARG A 9 1.65 -1.86 2.72
CA ARG A 9 3.06 -2.07 2.43
C ARG A 9 3.29 -1.71 0.98
N VAL A 10 4.37 -1.01 0.73
CA VAL A 10 4.81 -0.72 -0.63
C VAL A 10 6.00 -1.61 -0.93
N TYR A 11 6.06 -2.10 -2.16
CA TYR A 11 7.10 -2.96 -2.66
C TYR A 11 7.66 -2.39 -3.95
N ASP A 12 8.94 -2.61 -4.17
CA ASP A 12 9.62 -2.46 -5.45
C ASP A 12 10.09 -3.84 -5.91
N GLY A 13 9.35 -4.43 -6.86
CA GLY A 13 9.51 -5.85 -7.20
C GLY A 13 9.33 -6.76 -5.99
N ALA A 14 10.41 -7.42 -5.56
CA ALA A 14 10.42 -8.34 -4.41
C ALA A 14 10.79 -7.67 -3.07
N TYR A 15 11.14 -6.38 -3.07
CA TYR A 15 11.68 -5.69 -1.89
C TYR A 15 10.63 -4.78 -1.25
N GLU A 16 10.43 -4.91 0.07
CA GLU A 16 9.57 -3.98 0.83
C GLU A 16 10.29 -2.65 1.03
N VAL A 17 9.78 -1.61 0.38
CA VAL A 17 10.26 -0.24 0.54
C VAL A 17 9.54 0.41 1.71
N LEU A 18 10.20 1.36 2.38
CA LEU A 18 9.72 2.00 3.61
C LEU A 18 9.38 1.01 4.75
N HIS A 19 9.96 -0.20 4.75
CA HIS A 19 9.69 -1.27 5.74
C HIS A 19 9.87 -0.85 7.21
N LYS A 20 10.64 0.22 7.47
CA LYS A 20 10.82 0.81 8.82
C LYS A 20 9.62 1.62 9.29
N ARG A 21 8.70 1.98 8.40
CA ARG A 21 7.50 2.76 8.68
C ARG A 21 6.26 1.87 8.62
N ARG A 22 5.32 2.12 9.53
CA ARG A 22 4.02 1.43 9.55
C ARG A 22 2.98 2.37 8.97
N TYR A 23 2.55 2.09 7.73
CA TYR A 23 1.44 2.81 7.11
C TYR A 23 0.15 2.08 7.40
N VAL A 24 -0.71 2.71 8.18
CA VAL A 24 -2.01 2.16 8.58
C VAL A 24 -3.07 3.15 8.12
N VAL A 25 -4.00 2.67 7.31
CA VAL A 25 -5.06 3.47 6.68
C VAL A 25 -6.40 2.80 6.89
N THR A 26 -7.47 3.58 6.89
CA THR A 26 -8.82 3.01 6.90
C THR A 26 -9.32 2.98 5.45
N LEU A 27 -9.55 1.79 4.92
CA LEU A 27 -10.09 1.59 3.56
C LEU A 27 -11.42 0.87 3.63
N ASP A 28 -12.28 1.18 2.68
CA ASP A 28 -13.48 0.40 2.41
C ASP A 28 -13.22 -0.44 1.15
N LEU A 29 -13.06 -1.75 1.31
CA LEU A 29 -12.76 -2.66 0.20
C LEU A 29 -13.95 -2.87 -0.74
N GLU A 30 -15.16 -2.46 -0.35
CA GLU A 30 -16.35 -2.52 -1.21
C GLU A 30 -16.64 -1.17 -1.89
N TYR A 31 -15.83 -0.14 -1.63
CA TYR A 31 -16.03 1.17 -2.23
C TYR A 31 -15.72 1.14 -3.75
N PRO A 32 -16.64 1.59 -4.62
CA PRO A 32 -16.43 1.57 -6.08
C PRO A 32 -15.23 2.40 -6.57
N GLY A 33 -14.72 3.34 -5.76
CA GLY A 33 -13.56 4.16 -6.08
C GLY A 33 -12.28 3.72 -5.37
N LEU A 34 -12.23 2.50 -4.82
CA LEU A 34 -11.07 1.98 -4.09
C LEU A 34 -9.79 2.06 -4.91
N ASP A 35 -9.84 1.73 -6.20
CA ASP A 35 -8.66 1.80 -7.09
C ASP A 35 -8.05 3.20 -7.15
N GLY A 36 -8.88 4.25 -7.13
CA GLY A 36 -8.41 5.63 -7.07
C GLY A 36 -7.75 5.98 -5.73
N VAL A 37 -8.28 5.44 -4.63
CA VAL A 37 -7.70 5.61 -3.29
C VAL A 37 -6.37 4.87 -3.17
N LEU A 38 -6.29 3.62 -3.67
CA LEU A 38 -5.06 2.84 -3.71
C LEU A 38 -4.01 3.50 -4.61
N SER A 39 -4.43 4.04 -5.76
CA SER A 39 -3.56 4.84 -6.65
C SER A 39 -2.94 6.03 -5.94
N GLN A 40 -3.74 6.79 -5.19
CA GLN A 40 -3.25 7.95 -4.43
C GLN A 40 -2.26 7.53 -3.35
N HIS A 41 -2.55 6.46 -2.61
CA HIS A 41 -1.63 5.93 -1.61
C HIS A 41 -0.33 5.42 -2.23
N LEU A 42 -0.39 4.68 -3.34
CA LEU A 42 0.79 4.21 -4.06
C LEU A 42 1.66 5.38 -4.53
N GLN A 43 1.06 6.42 -5.11
CA GLN A 43 1.81 7.62 -5.53
C GLN A 43 2.45 8.34 -4.35
N GLN A 44 1.73 8.47 -3.23
CA GLN A 44 2.27 9.09 -2.02
C GLN A 44 3.46 8.28 -1.47
N LEU A 45 3.29 6.96 -1.30
CA LEU A 45 4.33 6.09 -0.77
C LEU A 45 5.54 6.01 -1.71
N THR A 46 5.32 6.00 -3.02
CA THR A 46 6.39 6.07 -4.02
C THR A 46 7.20 7.35 -3.87
N ARG A 47 6.54 8.51 -3.71
CA ARG A 47 7.23 9.78 -3.45
C ARG A 47 8.02 9.75 -2.15
N GLU A 48 7.46 9.16 -1.09
CA GLU A 48 8.16 9.01 0.19
C GLU A 48 9.37 8.07 0.10
N ALA A 49 9.26 6.97 -0.66
CA ALA A 49 10.35 6.04 -0.92
C ALA A 49 11.47 6.71 -1.74
N LEU A 50 11.12 7.44 -2.80
CA LEU A 50 12.07 8.25 -3.57
C LEU A 50 12.76 9.30 -2.70
N ALA A 51 12.02 9.97 -1.81
CA ALA A 51 12.59 10.92 -0.85
C ALA A 51 13.53 10.26 0.17
N ALA A 52 13.31 8.98 0.48
CA ALA A 52 14.20 8.16 1.31
C ALA A 52 15.40 7.56 0.53
N ASN A 53 15.54 7.89 -0.77
CA ASN A 53 16.51 7.29 -1.70
C ASN A 53 16.34 5.77 -1.87
N GLU A 54 15.11 5.28 -1.77
CA GLU A 54 14.78 3.88 -2.08
C GLU A 54 14.38 3.75 -3.56
N PRO A 55 14.81 2.66 -4.25
CA PRO A 55 14.45 2.40 -5.63
C PRO A 55 12.95 2.10 -5.76
N MET A 56 12.35 2.54 -6.87
CA MET A 56 10.91 2.43 -7.16
C MET A 56 10.69 2.18 -8.66
N ASP A 57 11.34 1.17 -9.22
CA ASP A 57 11.26 0.83 -10.65
C ASP A 57 9.94 0.11 -10.99
N SER A 58 9.36 -0.63 -10.05
CA SER A 58 8.11 -1.39 -10.19
C SER A 58 7.30 -1.31 -8.89
N PRO A 59 6.68 -0.14 -8.60
CA PRO A 59 5.89 0.10 -7.40
C PRO A 59 4.68 -0.83 -7.31
N ARG A 60 4.53 -1.53 -6.20
CA ARG A 60 3.38 -2.39 -5.88
C ARG A 60 2.91 -2.12 -4.46
N LEU A 61 1.61 -2.25 -4.22
CA LEU A 61 0.97 -2.02 -2.94
C LEU A 61 0.33 -3.31 -2.43
N GLU A 62 0.71 -3.74 -1.24
CA GLU A 62 0.01 -4.81 -0.54
C GLU A 62 -0.84 -4.23 0.59
N VAL A 63 -2.11 -4.61 0.62
CA VAL A 63 -3.04 -4.32 1.70
C VAL A 63 -3.08 -5.52 2.62
N CYS A 64 -2.59 -5.36 3.85
CA CYS A 64 -2.55 -6.40 4.85
C CYS A 64 -3.53 -6.10 5.99
N ASP A 65 -4.09 -7.16 6.58
CA ASP A 65 -4.74 -7.07 7.88
C ASP A 65 -3.70 -6.66 8.95
N PRO A 66 -3.93 -5.59 9.73
CA PRO A 66 -2.95 -5.09 10.69
C PRO A 66 -2.84 -5.98 11.94
N ARG A 67 -3.85 -6.82 12.23
CA ARG A 67 -3.88 -7.73 13.37
C ARG A 67 -3.21 -9.06 13.04
N THR A 68 -3.51 -9.63 11.88
CA THR A 68 -3.01 -10.95 11.49
C THR A 68 -1.77 -10.90 10.59
N GLY A 69 -1.53 -9.76 9.93
CA GLY A 69 -0.47 -9.62 8.92
C GLY A 69 -0.81 -10.31 7.60
N THR A 70 -2.01 -10.85 7.45
CA THR A 70 -2.47 -11.55 6.24
C THR A 70 -2.59 -10.56 5.09
N VAL A 71 -2.04 -10.90 3.93
CA VAL A 71 -2.24 -10.11 2.70
C VAL A 71 -3.68 -10.34 2.23
N LEU A 72 -4.45 -9.26 2.17
CA LEU A 72 -5.82 -9.27 1.70
C LEU A 72 -5.91 -8.87 0.22
N LEU A 73 -5.04 -7.98 -0.21
CA LEU A 73 -4.97 -7.50 -1.59
C LEU A 73 -3.52 -7.23 -1.98
N ASP A 74 -3.14 -7.66 -3.18
CA ASP A 74 -1.90 -7.26 -3.83
C ASP A 74 -2.27 -6.47 -5.09
N TRP A 75 -1.80 -5.22 -5.18
CA TRP A 75 -2.25 -4.24 -6.16
C TRP A 75 -1.05 -3.53 -6.80
N SER A 76 -0.89 -3.70 -8.11
CA SER A 76 0.28 -3.20 -8.86
C SER A 76 0.00 -1.98 -9.74
N GLY A 77 -1.04 -1.19 -9.47
CA GLY A 77 -1.29 0.06 -10.20
C GLY A 77 -1.88 -0.09 -11.60
N ALA A 78 -2.70 -1.12 -11.83
CA ALA A 78 -3.31 -1.44 -13.13
C ALA A 78 -3.97 -0.23 -13.82
#